data_AF-A0A4T0W4X5-F1
#
_entry.id   AF-A0A4T0W4X5-F1
#
_cell.length_a   1.000
_cell.length_b   1.000
_cell.length_c   1.000
_cell.angle_alpha   90.00
_cell.angle_beta   90.00
_cell.angle_gamma   90.00
#
_symmetry.space_group_name_H-M   'P 1'
#
loop_
_entity.id
_entity.type
_entity.pdbx_description
1 polymer ?
#
loop_
_entity_poly.entity_id
_entity_poly.type
_entity_poly.pdbx_seq_one_letter_code
_entity_poly.pdbx_strand_id
1 'polypeptide(L)'
;MSIPDFSFNEQLVLPSFGADVDFLNDPAVPYEEKKWMFDVLLNDVVPYRYHTEPRVFPEINFYITLLYNRSNSSEIMGLVWRFHEFISMMAANHPAEADQVIAGLQLRAMSCGWPGAPTSSAEAQDAQPAEKVVVQPEKAPTPERSPAASPVAARKGRKPKSQLGGLTDHQHPLLKAELAAVPQLQYKGVIRDMDHFLELDEAYERHIKRAAGTAPHQDPSWPRSAEQQRVYVRKLVNSITDLKSFYELRKAEERRAKLEGVSRAQGQNGVSGPSSRKRKRGDGEQEEDAAEDSARPKGISKTDWILMDEKSTPAERLEAVIHHCISDVEIELLSWRLLRAATEAQQGFTMRPLWSGSKTVATWEHFNTFGERWRAICANVLDCKIIVHSLTRADWVCKYAGAPAKERGGKLSNDLLNGRRDIQNQVGRDVIKEKTSRQDWTTSEDFEIRDKNGGLVLKGGHLGDRKRRQLAVRGQQSGNP
;
A
#
# COMPACT_ATOMS: atom_id res chain seq x y z
N MET A 1 29.15 39.74 31.07
CA MET A 1 29.68 38.39 30.77
C MET A 1 29.54 38.20 29.27
N SER A 2 30.66 38.19 28.55
CA SER A 2 30.67 38.10 27.09
C SER A 2 30.34 36.66 26.67
N ILE A 3 29.37 36.52 25.77
CA ILE A 3 29.02 35.26 25.10
C ILE A 3 30.19 34.92 24.16
N PRO A 4 30.69 33.67 24.14
CA PRO A 4 31.81 33.31 23.28
C PRO A 4 31.39 33.38 21.81
N ASP A 5 32.21 34.07 21.00
CA ASP A 5 32.12 34.08 19.54
C ASP A 5 32.34 32.65 19.01
N PHE A 6 31.25 32.01 18.59
CA PHE A 6 31.28 30.77 17.84
C PHE A 6 31.71 31.07 16.41
N SER A 7 33.00 30.91 16.13
CA SER A 7 33.53 30.95 14.75
C SER A 7 33.31 29.59 14.08
N PHE A 8 32.42 29.56 13.09
CA PHE A 8 32.29 28.44 12.17
C PHE A 8 33.43 28.51 11.14
N ASN A 9 34.36 27.55 11.19
CA ASN A 9 35.34 27.38 10.13
C ASN A 9 35.51 25.90 9.82
N GLU A 10 34.81 25.43 8.77
CA GLU A 10 35.36 24.68 7.63
C GLU A 10 34.19 24.08 6.79
N GLN A 11 33.87 24.80 5.71
CA GLN A 11 33.44 24.26 4.41
C GLN A 11 32.44 23.10 4.37
N LEU A 12 31.20 23.36 4.79
CA LEU A 12 30.00 22.75 4.21
C LEU A 12 29.06 23.90 3.84
N VAL A 13 28.77 24.05 2.55
CA VAL A 13 27.84 25.06 2.03
C VAL A 13 26.45 24.76 2.56
N LEU A 14 26.08 25.40 3.68
CA LEU A 14 24.70 25.43 4.20
C LEU A 14 24.33 26.89 4.50
N PRO A 15 23.95 27.70 3.50
CA PRO A 15 23.70 29.12 3.71
C PRO A 15 22.22 29.49 3.81
N SER A 16 21.27 28.54 3.85
CA SER A 16 19.85 28.89 3.71
C SER A 16 19.26 29.49 4.99
N PHE A 17 19.42 28.86 6.16
CA PHE A 17 18.84 29.35 7.42
C PHE A 17 19.69 30.43 8.13
N GLY A 18 20.97 30.57 7.80
CA GLY A 18 21.84 31.60 8.39
C GLY A 18 21.33 33.01 8.14
N ALA A 19 20.82 33.28 6.94
CA ALA A 19 20.22 34.57 6.59
C ALA A 19 18.93 34.85 7.39
N ASP A 20 18.13 33.82 7.69
CA ASP A 20 16.95 33.97 8.56
C ASP A 20 17.37 34.32 9.99
N VAL A 21 18.48 33.73 10.48
CA VAL A 21 19.05 34.07 11.79
C VAL A 21 19.55 35.52 11.83
N ASP A 22 20.24 35.97 10.77
CA ASP A 22 20.69 37.37 10.66
C ASP A 22 19.51 38.34 10.65
N PHE A 23 18.44 38.00 9.91
CA PHE A 23 17.18 38.76 9.91
C PHE A 23 16.54 38.83 11.30
N LEU A 24 16.50 37.72 12.05
CA LEU A 24 15.99 37.71 13.42
C LEU A 24 16.86 38.55 14.38
N ASN A 25 18.16 38.65 14.12
CA ASN A 25 19.10 39.42 14.94
C ASN A 25 19.15 40.92 14.58
N ASP A 26 18.69 41.33 13.39
CA ASP A 26 18.79 42.71 12.91
C ASP A 26 17.89 43.65 13.74
N PRO A 27 18.43 44.60 14.52
CA PRO A 27 17.63 45.53 15.32
C PRO A 27 16.78 46.49 14.48
N ALA A 28 17.05 46.64 13.18
CA ALA A 28 16.28 47.47 12.26
C ALA A 28 14.97 46.82 11.79
N VAL A 29 14.85 45.49 11.90
CA VAL A 29 13.66 44.74 11.47
C VAL A 29 12.56 44.84 12.55
N PRO A 30 11.34 45.28 12.19
CA PRO A 30 10.21 45.39 13.14
C PRO A 30 9.84 44.06 13.81
N TYR A 31 9.37 44.13 15.06
CA TYR A 31 8.96 42.93 15.82
C TYR A 31 7.89 42.11 15.11
N GLU A 32 6.87 42.73 14.51
CA GLU A 32 5.80 42.00 13.82
C GLU A 32 6.33 41.15 12.65
N GLU A 33 7.43 41.57 12.01
CA GLU A 33 8.09 40.80 10.96
C GLU A 33 8.93 39.63 11.49
N LYS A 34 9.36 39.68 12.75
CA LYS A 34 10.07 38.56 13.42
C LYS A 34 9.12 37.61 14.12
N LYS A 35 7.99 38.13 14.60
CA LYS A 35 7.00 37.42 15.42
C LYS A 35 6.46 36.19 14.71
N TRP A 36 6.04 36.32 13.45
CA TRP A 36 5.50 35.20 12.69
C TRP A 36 6.54 34.08 12.50
N MET A 37 7.83 34.43 12.36
CA MET A 37 8.91 33.45 12.27
C MET A 37 9.09 32.70 13.59
N PHE A 38 9.07 33.41 14.73
CA PHE A 38 9.13 32.77 16.05
C PHE A 38 7.91 31.87 16.30
N ASP A 39 6.71 32.32 15.93
CA ASP A 39 5.49 31.51 16.02
C ASP A 39 5.64 30.20 15.24
N VAL A 40 6.11 30.28 13.99
CA VAL A 40 6.33 29.09 13.16
C VAL A 40 7.38 28.17 13.76
N LEU A 41 8.58 28.70 14.07
CA LEU A 41 9.68 27.84 14.49
C LEU A 41 9.43 27.22 15.86
N LEU A 42 8.94 28.01 16.83
CA LEU A 42 8.83 27.60 18.23
C LEU A 42 7.49 26.95 18.59
N ASN A 43 6.39 27.22 17.87
CA ASN A 43 5.11 26.56 18.11
C ASN A 43 4.79 25.45 17.10
N ASP A 44 5.24 25.59 15.85
CA ASP A 44 4.84 24.65 14.79
C ASP A 44 5.92 23.64 14.42
N VAL A 45 7.20 23.93 14.69
CA VAL A 45 8.30 23.02 14.34
C VAL A 45 8.92 22.35 15.56
N VAL A 46 9.50 23.14 16.47
CA VAL A 46 10.22 22.67 17.67
C VAL A 46 9.42 21.70 18.55
N PRO A 47 8.11 21.91 18.81
CA PRO A 47 7.35 21.03 19.70
C PRO A 47 7.19 19.59 19.20
N TYR A 48 7.42 19.36 17.91
CA TYR A 48 7.29 18.03 17.30
C TYR A 48 8.59 17.23 17.31
N ARG A 49 9.69 17.78 17.84
CA ARG A 49 10.93 17.05 18.01
C ARG A 49 10.74 15.90 19.01
N TYR A 50 11.25 14.71 18.68
CA TYR A 50 11.21 13.58 19.61
C TYR A 50 12.06 13.88 20.86
N HIS A 51 11.45 13.72 22.03
CA HIS A 51 12.12 13.92 23.32
C HIS A 51 12.90 12.68 23.81
N THR A 52 12.64 11.52 23.19
CA THR A 52 13.33 10.24 23.44
C THR A 52 14.25 9.90 22.28
N GLU A 53 15.34 9.17 22.53
CA GLU A 53 16.28 8.82 21.47
C GLU A 53 15.63 7.96 20.36
N PRO A 54 15.90 8.24 19.07
CA PRO A 54 16.73 9.35 18.58
C PRO A 54 15.99 10.70 18.68
N ARG A 55 16.65 11.72 19.28
CA ARG A 55 16.09 13.07 19.52
C ARG A 55 16.08 13.93 18.25
N VAL A 56 15.48 13.39 17.19
CA VAL A 56 15.40 13.99 15.85
C VAL A 56 14.05 14.66 15.62
N PHE A 57 13.96 15.44 14.55
CA PHE A 57 12.71 15.99 14.07
C PHE A 57 12.02 14.98 13.13
N PRO A 58 10.68 14.96 13.08
CA PRO A 58 9.93 14.28 12.01
C PRO A 58 10.42 14.70 10.62
N GLU A 59 10.20 13.85 9.61
CA GLU A 59 10.53 14.20 8.23
C GLU A 59 9.80 15.48 7.76
N ILE A 60 10.37 16.20 6.80
CA ILE A 60 9.81 17.46 6.28
C ILE A 60 8.35 17.31 5.80
N ASN A 61 7.98 16.14 5.29
CA ASN A 61 6.61 15.81 4.85
C ASN A 61 5.57 15.90 5.98
N PHE A 62 5.97 15.68 7.23
CA PHE A 62 5.11 15.88 8.40
C PHE A 62 4.70 17.35 8.51
N TYR A 63 5.65 18.27 8.37
CA TYR A 63 5.40 19.71 8.47
C TYR A 63 4.62 20.26 7.28
N ILE A 64 4.84 19.71 6.07
CA ILE A 64 4.00 20.00 4.90
C ILE A 64 2.53 19.71 5.21
N THR A 65 2.26 18.56 5.84
CA THR A 65 0.89 18.16 6.21
C THR A 65 0.35 19.02 7.35
N LEU A 66 1.16 19.26 8.39
CA LEU A 66 0.77 20.02 9.58
C LEU A 66 0.36 21.47 9.22
N LEU A 67 1.10 22.09 8.30
CA LEU A 67 0.96 23.51 7.98
C LEU A 67 0.14 23.79 6.72
N TYR A 68 -0.39 22.74 6.09
CA TYR A 68 -1.15 22.83 4.85
C TYR A 68 -2.31 23.84 4.90
N ASN A 69 -3.04 23.90 6.02
CA ASN A 69 -4.22 24.77 6.16
C ASN A 69 -3.89 26.20 6.61
N ARG A 70 -2.61 26.58 6.76
CA ARG A 70 -2.26 27.97 7.10
C ARG A 70 -2.42 28.87 5.88
N SER A 71 -3.01 30.05 6.11
CA SER A 71 -3.29 31.04 5.05
C SER A 71 -2.04 31.58 4.34
N ASN A 72 -0.87 31.52 5.00
CA ASN A 72 0.43 31.92 4.48
C ASN A 72 1.40 30.72 4.33
N SER A 73 0.87 29.54 3.98
CA SER A 73 1.64 28.29 3.89
C SER A 73 2.84 28.39 2.94
N SER A 74 2.73 29.08 1.80
CA SER A 74 3.84 29.25 0.84
C SER A 74 5.07 29.96 1.45
N GLU A 75 4.85 31.03 2.20
CA GLU A 75 5.90 31.82 2.86
C GLU A 75 6.48 31.06 4.07
N ILE A 76 5.60 30.45 4.87
CA ILE A 76 5.97 29.64 6.03
C ILE A 76 6.82 28.44 5.61
N MET A 77 6.41 27.72 4.57
CA MET A 77 7.10 26.50 4.14
C MET A 77 8.54 26.80 3.71
N GLY A 78 8.80 27.96 3.09
CA GLY A 78 10.17 28.38 2.79
C GLY A 78 11.05 28.44 4.04
N LEU A 79 10.57 29.06 5.12
CA LEU A 79 11.27 29.15 6.39
C LEU A 79 11.43 27.77 7.06
N VAL A 80 10.36 26.97 7.07
CA VAL A 80 10.34 25.62 7.68
C VAL A 80 11.33 24.70 6.99
N TRP A 81 11.42 24.71 5.66
CA TRP A 81 12.39 23.91 4.91
C TRP A 81 13.82 24.24 5.31
N ARG A 82 14.18 25.53 5.34
CA ARG A 82 15.54 25.98 5.68
C ARG A 82 15.90 25.64 7.11
N PHE A 83 14.99 25.89 8.06
CA PHE A 83 15.20 25.53 9.45
C PHE A 83 15.29 24.01 9.64
N HIS A 84 14.40 23.23 9.02
CA HIS A 84 14.36 21.78 9.14
C HIS A 84 15.63 21.13 8.59
N GLU A 85 16.10 21.55 7.43
CA GLU A 85 17.35 21.07 6.83
C GLU A 85 18.54 21.30 7.78
N PHE A 86 18.65 22.51 8.33
CA PHE A 86 19.69 22.88 9.27
C PHE A 86 19.60 22.09 10.60
N ILE A 87 18.44 22.10 11.25
CA ILE A 87 18.28 21.54 12.59
C ILE A 87 18.22 20.01 12.59
N SER A 88 17.70 19.38 11.53
CA SER A 88 17.64 17.91 11.42
C SER A 88 19.04 17.31 11.23
N MET A 89 19.88 17.95 10.41
CA MET A 89 21.29 17.54 10.28
C MET A 89 22.02 17.63 11.63
N MET A 90 21.81 18.72 12.37
CA MET A 90 22.40 18.89 13.69
C MET A 90 21.83 17.91 14.72
N ALA A 91 20.53 17.67 14.73
CA ALA A 91 19.88 16.76 15.66
C ALA A 91 20.29 15.29 15.44
N ALA A 92 20.58 14.90 14.20
CA ALA A 92 21.05 13.56 13.85
C ALA A 92 22.51 13.31 14.27
N ASN A 93 23.39 14.30 14.10
CA ASN A 93 24.82 14.14 14.35
C ASN A 93 25.23 14.58 15.77
N HIS A 94 24.60 15.64 16.29
CA HIS A 94 24.95 16.33 17.54
C HIS A 94 23.68 16.78 18.30
N PRO A 95 22.89 15.84 18.88
CA PRO A 95 21.58 16.15 19.47
C PRO A 95 21.63 17.16 20.63
N ALA A 96 22.75 17.22 21.37
CA ALA A 96 22.97 18.20 22.43
C ALA A 96 23.25 19.62 21.89
N GLU A 97 23.88 19.74 20.71
CA GLU A 97 24.08 21.04 20.05
C GLU A 97 22.75 21.57 19.49
N ALA A 98 21.92 20.67 18.96
CA ALA A 98 20.55 21.02 18.56
C ALA A 98 19.72 21.57 19.74
N ASP A 99 19.88 21.01 20.95
CA ASP A 99 19.26 21.55 22.17
C ASP A 99 19.70 23.00 22.44
N GLN A 100 21.01 23.27 22.31
CA GLN A 100 21.58 24.60 22.53
C GLN A 100 21.07 25.62 21.50
N VAL A 101 20.94 25.21 20.23
CA VAL A 101 20.38 26.07 19.17
C VAL A 101 18.92 26.40 19.43
N ILE A 102 18.11 25.42 19.84
CA ILE A 102 16.70 25.64 20.18
C ILE A 102 16.58 26.57 21.40
N ALA A 103 17.39 26.36 22.44
CA ALA A 103 17.43 27.23 23.60
C ALA A 103 17.85 28.67 23.23
N GLY A 104 18.83 28.82 22.34
CA GLY A 104 19.25 30.12 21.81
C GLY A 104 18.17 30.80 20.97
N LEU A 105 17.35 30.05 20.24
CA LEU A 105 16.20 30.57 19.51
C LEU A 105 15.08 31.04 20.47
N GLN A 106 14.80 30.27 21.52
CA GLN A 106 13.85 30.65 22.57
C GLN A 106 14.28 31.92 23.30
N LEU A 107 15.57 32.02 23.65
CA LEU A 107 16.12 33.21 24.31
C LEU A 107 15.98 34.46 23.42
N ARG A 108 16.24 34.33 22.12
CA ARG A 108 16.06 35.40 21.14
C ARG A 108 14.60 35.82 20.99
N ALA A 109 13.69 34.86 20.97
CA ALA A 109 12.25 35.14 20.92
C ALA A 109 11.82 35.95 22.15
N MET A 110 12.28 35.56 23.35
CA MET A 110 12.01 36.28 24.59
C MET A 110 12.58 37.71 24.57
N SER A 111 13.82 37.91 24.08
CA SER A 111 14.39 39.26 23.97
C SER A 111 13.67 40.15 22.96
N CYS A 112 12.98 39.55 21.98
CA CYS A 112 12.15 40.28 21.02
C CYS A 112 10.72 40.53 21.52
N GLY A 113 10.32 39.99 22.68
CA GLY A 113 8.97 40.16 23.23
C GLY A 113 7.97 39.04 22.92
N TRP A 114 8.45 37.85 22.52
CA TRP A 114 7.65 36.65 22.25
C TRP A 114 7.78 35.59 23.36
N PRO A 115 6.70 34.88 23.75
CA PRO A 115 5.32 35.08 23.32
C PRO A 115 4.74 36.34 23.97
N GLY A 116 3.91 37.08 23.23
CA GLY A 116 3.39 38.39 23.67
C GLY A 116 2.76 38.33 25.06
N ALA A 117 2.98 39.38 25.87
CA ALA A 117 2.35 39.50 27.19
C ALA A 117 0.82 39.40 27.05
N PRO A 118 0.14 38.54 27.85
CA PRO A 118 -1.30 38.36 27.73
C PRO A 118 -2.01 39.66 28.06
N THR A 119 -2.66 40.25 27.06
CA THR A 119 -3.57 41.37 27.23
C THR A 119 -4.89 40.80 27.75
N SER A 120 -5.19 41.04 29.02
CA SER A 120 -6.50 40.77 29.57
C SER A 120 -7.54 41.74 29.00
N SER A 121 -8.75 41.23 28.73
CA SER A 121 -10.06 41.83 29.08
C SER A 121 -11.13 41.69 27.98
N ALA A 122 -12.31 41.27 28.45
CA ALA A 122 -13.65 41.60 27.96
C ALA A 122 -14.18 40.86 26.71
N GLU A 123 -14.88 39.75 26.95
CA GLU A 123 -16.34 39.68 26.69
C GLU A 123 -16.92 38.43 27.37
N ALA A 124 -17.43 38.66 28.59
CA ALA A 124 -18.35 37.78 29.28
C ALA A 124 -19.54 38.65 29.67
N GLN A 125 -20.67 38.47 28.99
CA GLN A 125 -22.06 38.72 29.44
C GLN A 125 -22.97 38.70 28.20
N ASP A 126 -23.75 37.64 28.02
CA ASP A 126 -25.13 37.69 28.49
C ASP A 126 -25.80 36.31 28.43
N ALA A 127 -26.59 36.03 29.47
CA ALA A 127 -27.31 34.80 29.66
C ALA A 127 -28.81 35.10 29.83
N GLN A 128 -29.62 34.17 29.30
CA GLN A 128 -31.02 33.83 29.64
C GLN A 128 -32.18 34.54 28.92
N PRO A 129 -33.41 33.96 28.90
CA PRO A 129 -33.78 32.54 28.88
C PRO A 129 -34.98 32.16 27.96
N ALA A 130 -35.10 30.84 27.73
CA ALA A 130 -36.27 29.98 27.51
C ALA A 130 -37.66 30.56 27.14
N GLU A 131 -38.25 30.02 26.06
CA GLU A 131 -39.70 29.96 25.88
C GLU A 131 -40.18 28.53 25.58
N LYS A 132 -41.20 28.13 26.33
CA LYS A 132 -41.89 26.84 26.31
C LYS A 132 -42.89 26.79 25.16
N VAL A 133 -43.00 25.67 24.44
CA VAL A 133 -44.23 25.32 23.72
C VAL A 133 -44.69 23.92 24.13
N VAL A 134 -45.99 23.88 24.42
CA VAL A 134 -46.77 22.84 25.08
C VAL A 134 -47.27 21.78 24.09
N VAL A 135 -47.32 20.55 24.58
CA VAL A 135 -47.89 19.32 24.02
C VAL A 135 -49.42 19.37 23.95
N GLN A 136 -50.06 18.72 22.95
CA GLN A 136 -51.22 17.81 23.12
C GLN A 136 -51.69 17.11 21.80
N PRO A 137 -52.50 16.02 21.83
CA PRO A 137 -52.03 14.68 21.41
C PRO A 137 -52.98 13.91 20.44
N GLU A 138 -52.64 12.62 20.23
CA GLU A 138 -53.54 11.46 20.07
C GLU A 138 -54.03 11.05 18.66
N LYS A 139 -53.54 9.90 18.13
CA LYS A 139 -54.29 8.61 18.01
C LYS A 139 -53.62 7.61 17.05
N ALA A 140 -53.35 6.41 17.57
CA ALA A 140 -53.39 5.11 16.88
C ALA A 140 -54.52 4.29 17.56
N PRO A 141 -54.89 3.03 17.19
CA PRO A 141 -54.27 2.03 16.30
C PRO A 141 -55.31 1.40 15.31
N THR A 142 -55.07 0.42 14.42
CA THR A 142 -54.72 -1.02 14.57
C THR A 142 -54.96 -1.72 13.17
N PRO A 143 -54.85 -3.06 12.95
CA PRO A 143 -53.74 -3.79 12.33
C PRO A 143 -54.13 -4.66 11.08
N GLU A 144 -53.32 -5.69 10.80
CA GLU A 144 -53.51 -6.87 9.90
C GLU A 144 -52.99 -6.70 8.45
N ARG A 145 -52.39 -7.68 7.76
CA ARG A 145 -52.00 -9.09 8.01
C ARG A 145 -51.05 -9.49 6.87
N SER A 146 -50.03 -10.29 7.15
CA SER A 146 -49.44 -11.20 6.13
C SER A 146 -50.36 -12.42 5.94
N PRO A 147 -50.24 -13.14 4.81
CA PRO A 147 -49.64 -14.47 4.93
C PRO A 147 -48.68 -14.83 3.79
N ALA A 148 -48.02 -15.96 4.01
CA ALA A 148 -46.81 -16.45 3.39
C ALA A 148 -47.02 -17.39 2.16
N ALA A 149 -45.86 -17.77 1.61
CA ALA A 149 -45.52 -19.06 0.99
C ALA A 149 -45.61 -19.21 -0.55
N SER A 150 -44.44 -19.57 -1.10
CA SER A 150 -44.08 -19.91 -2.48
C SER A 150 -44.84 -21.10 -3.07
N PRO A 151 -44.71 -21.38 -4.39
CA PRO A 151 -43.69 -22.36 -4.80
C PRO A 151 -42.95 -22.09 -6.13
N VAL A 152 -41.90 -22.88 -6.26
CA VAL A 152 -40.86 -23.00 -7.30
C VAL A 152 -41.40 -23.21 -8.72
N ALA A 153 -40.84 -22.48 -9.69
CA ALA A 153 -40.70 -22.95 -11.07
C ALA A 153 -39.49 -22.33 -11.77
N ALA A 154 -38.55 -23.18 -12.16
CA ALA A 154 -37.37 -22.85 -12.96
C ALA A 154 -37.75 -22.43 -14.38
N ARG A 155 -37.19 -21.31 -14.89
CA ARG A 155 -36.96 -21.13 -16.34
C ARG A 155 -36.02 -19.96 -16.66
N LYS A 156 -34.84 -20.35 -17.18
CA LYS A 156 -33.96 -19.65 -18.13
C LYS A 156 -33.79 -18.14 -17.96
N GLY A 157 -32.91 -17.75 -17.04
CA GLY A 157 -32.38 -16.39 -16.98
C GLY A 157 -31.50 -16.09 -18.19
N ARG A 158 -31.97 -15.20 -19.06
CA ARG A 158 -31.13 -14.41 -19.97
C ARG A 158 -29.96 -13.84 -19.17
N LYS A 159 -28.73 -13.98 -19.67
CA LYS A 159 -27.55 -13.31 -19.11
C LYS A 159 -27.91 -11.83 -18.88
N PRO A 160 -27.85 -11.31 -17.65
CA PRO A 160 -28.03 -9.88 -17.45
C PRO A 160 -26.86 -9.20 -18.16
N LYS A 161 -27.17 -8.33 -19.13
CA LYS A 161 -26.25 -7.27 -19.56
C LYS A 161 -25.72 -6.65 -18.26
N SER A 162 -24.40 -6.67 -18.07
CA SER A 162 -23.78 -6.02 -16.92
C SER A 162 -24.23 -4.57 -16.94
N GLN A 163 -25.13 -4.20 -16.03
CA GLN A 163 -25.47 -2.82 -15.80
C GLN A 163 -24.20 -2.18 -15.24
N LEU A 164 -23.46 -1.51 -16.13
CA LEU A 164 -22.49 -0.49 -15.80
C LEU A 164 -23.28 0.76 -15.32
N GLY A 165 -24.23 0.57 -14.40
CA GLY A 165 -25.04 1.62 -13.79
C GLY A 165 -24.41 2.07 -12.48
N GLY A 166 -23.09 2.29 -12.48
CA GLY A 166 -22.51 3.08 -11.41
C GLY A 166 -23.03 4.49 -11.59
N LEU A 167 -23.76 5.02 -10.60
CA LEU A 167 -24.04 6.44 -10.55
C LEU A 167 -22.67 7.13 -10.50
N THR A 168 -22.25 7.73 -11.61
CA THR A 168 -21.10 8.64 -11.58
C THR A 168 -21.55 9.88 -10.83
N ASP A 169 -21.25 9.92 -9.53
CA ASP A 169 -21.48 11.07 -8.66
C ASP A 169 -20.35 12.08 -8.94
N HIS A 170 -20.44 12.76 -10.09
CA HIS A 170 -19.47 13.77 -10.49
C HIS A 170 -19.66 15.02 -9.63
N GLN A 171 -18.91 15.14 -8.53
CA GLN A 171 -18.93 16.36 -7.72
C GLN A 171 -17.93 17.42 -8.20
N HIS A 172 -16.89 17.06 -8.96
CA HIS A 172 -15.91 18.01 -9.47
C HIS A 172 -16.24 18.50 -10.90
N PRO A 173 -16.51 19.81 -11.12
CA PRO A 173 -16.93 20.35 -12.42
C PRO A 173 -15.93 20.08 -13.56
N LEU A 174 -14.63 20.26 -13.30
CA LEU A 174 -13.58 20.04 -14.31
C LEU A 174 -13.51 18.58 -14.79
N LEU A 175 -13.47 17.60 -13.88
CA LEU A 175 -13.46 16.18 -14.23
C LEU A 175 -14.67 15.78 -15.06
N LYS A 176 -15.85 16.31 -14.73
CA LYS A 176 -17.08 16.04 -15.48
C LYS A 176 -16.95 16.49 -16.94
N ALA A 177 -16.36 17.66 -17.18
CA ALA A 177 -16.15 18.18 -18.52
C ALA A 177 -15.06 17.40 -19.28
N GLU A 178 -13.89 17.22 -18.65
CA GLU A 178 -12.71 16.63 -19.30
C GLU A 178 -12.85 15.13 -19.57
N LEU A 179 -13.50 14.37 -18.67
CA LEU A 179 -13.73 12.93 -18.89
C LEU A 179 -14.78 12.63 -19.97
N ALA A 180 -15.65 13.59 -20.29
CA ALA A 180 -16.62 13.49 -21.38
C ALA A 180 -16.04 13.94 -22.73
N ALA A 181 -14.92 14.66 -22.72
CA ALA A 181 -14.29 15.18 -23.94
C ALA A 181 -13.55 14.08 -24.73
N VAL A 182 -13.47 14.25 -26.05
CA VAL A 182 -12.67 13.37 -26.91
C VAL A 182 -11.17 13.65 -26.67
N PRO A 183 -10.34 12.62 -26.38
CA PRO A 183 -8.91 12.82 -26.17
C PRO A 183 -8.22 13.39 -27.41
N GLN A 184 -7.62 14.57 -27.29
CA GLN A 184 -6.86 15.19 -28.39
C GLN A 184 -5.38 14.76 -28.43
N LEU A 185 -4.91 14.05 -27.39
CA LEU A 185 -3.53 13.54 -27.27
C LEU A 185 -2.45 14.62 -27.41
N GLN A 186 -2.75 15.84 -26.98
CA GLN A 186 -1.83 16.98 -26.92
C GLN A 186 -1.81 17.54 -25.49
N TYR A 187 -0.66 18.07 -25.05
CA TYR A 187 -0.55 18.70 -23.75
C TYR A 187 -1.32 20.03 -23.73
N LYS A 188 -2.33 20.13 -22.86
CA LYS A 188 -3.19 21.31 -22.72
C LYS A 188 -2.97 22.11 -21.43
N GLY A 189 -2.19 21.58 -20.48
CA GLY A 189 -2.09 22.18 -19.15
C GLY A 189 -3.40 22.21 -18.37
N VAL A 190 -4.28 21.21 -18.55
CA VAL A 190 -5.56 21.10 -17.80
C VAL A 190 -5.30 21.14 -16.29
N ILE A 191 -4.27 20.44 -15.84
CA ILE A 191 -3.75 20.48 -14.48
C ILE A 191 -2.65 21.55 -14.46
N ARG A 192 -2.78 22.50 -13.52
CA ARG A 192 -2.04 23.79 -13.54
C ARG A 192 -0.74 23.71 -12.76
N ASP A 193 -0.83 23.11 -11.59
CA ASP A 193 0.20 23.05 -10.57
C ASP A 193 -0.04 21.82 -9.67
N MET A 194 0.80 21.65 -8.65
CA MET A 194 0.74 20.48 -7.76
C MET A 194 -0.49 20.50 -6.85
N ASP A 195 -0.94 21.67 -6.40
CA ASP A 195 -2.11 21.78 -5.53
C ASP A 195 -3.39 21.43 -6.29
N HIS A 196 -3.52 21.94 -7.52
CA HIS A 196 -4.59 21.57 -8.44
C HIS A 196 -4.54 20.07 -8.80
N PHE A 197 -3.34 19.50 -8.93
CA PHE A 197 -3.20 18.05 -9.13
C PHE A 197 -3.76 17.28 -7.93
N LEU A 198 -3.38 17.63 -6.69
CA LEU A 198 -3.81 16.92 -5.49
C LEU A 198 -5.34 16.97 -5.32
N GLU A 199 -5.95 18.14 -5.49
CA GLU A 199 -7.41 18.30 -5.48
C GLU A 199 -8.09 17.41 -6.54
N LEU A 200 -7.60 17.48 -7.78
CA LEU A 200 -8.19 16.78 -8.90
C LEU A 200 -8.00 15.26 -8.78
N ASP A 201 -6.85 14.81 -8.29
CA ASP A 201 -6.54 13.41 -8.04
C ASP A 201 -7.45 12.85 -6.94
N GLU A 202 -7.65 13.58 -5.84
CA GLU A 202 -8.56 13.16 -4.77
C GLU A 202 -10.01 13.04 -5.25
N ALA A 203 -10.46 14.00 -6.06
CA ALA A 203 -11.78 13.99 -6.67
C ALA A 203 -11.91 12.87 -7.71
N TYR A 204 -10.85 12.61 -8.48
CA TYR A 204 -10.80 11.55 -9.47
C TYR A 204 -10.79 10.18 -8.81
N GLU A 205 -10.14 9.97 -7.67
CA GLU A 205 -10.21 8.67 -6.98
C GLU A 205 -11.63 8.37 -6.44
N ARG A 206 -12.43 9.41 -6.15
CA ARG A 206 -13.82 9.29 -5.64
C ARG A 206 -14.92 9.42 -6.69
N HIS A 207 -14.59 9.63 -7.96
CA HIS A 207 -15.58 9.90 -9.02
C HIS A 207 -16.58 8.76 -9.28
N ILE A 208 -16.29 7.54 -8.82
CA ILE A 208 -17.17 6.38 -8.95
C ILE A 208 -17.69 5.98 -7.58
N LYS A 209 -19.03 6.06 -7.47
CA LYS A 209 -19.76 5.71 -6.27
C LYS A 209 -20.65 4.49 -6.53
N ARG A 210 -20.60 3.54 -5.61
CA ARG A 210 -21.41 2.33 -5.58
C ARG A 210 -22.50 2.46 -4.53
N ALA A 211 -23.42 1.50 -4.52
CA ALA A 211 -24.39 1.39 -3.43
C ALA A 211 -23.63 1.27 -2.11
N ALA A 212 -23.81 2.27 -1.24
CA ALA A 212 -23.23 2.32 0.09
C ALA A 212 -24.04 1.43 1.04
N GLY A 213 -23.40 0.94 2.10
CA GLY A 213 -24.10 0.30 3.20
C GLY A 213 -24.74 1.32 4.14
N THR A 214 -24.94 0.90 5.39
CA THR A 214 -25.45 1.76 6.46
C THR A 214 -24.54 2.98 6.64
N ALA A 215 -25.13 4.16 6.78
CA ALA A 215 -24.38 5.40 6.96
C ALA A 215 -23.57 5.40 8.27
N PRO A 216 -22.44 6.11 8.36
CA PRO A 216 -21.56 6.10 9.55
C PRO A 216 -22.25 6.38 10.89
N HIS A 217 -23.25 7.25 10.90
CA HIS A 217 -24.00 7.62 12.11
C HIS A 217 -25.02 6.56 12.53
N GLN A 218 -25.49 5.75 11.58
CA GLN A 218 -26.45 4.64 11.81
C GLN A 218 -25.76 3.30 12.04
N ASP A 219 -24.50 3.15 11.62
CA ASP A 219 -23.75 1.92 11.77
C ASP A 219 -23.05 1.86 13.15
N PRO A 220 -23.46 0.95 14.06
CA PRO A 220 -22.84 0.82 15.38
C PRO A 220 -21.41 0.26 15.32
N SER A 221 -21.04 -0.39 14.20
CA SER A 221 -19.71 -0.92 13.98
C SER A 221 -18.74 0.09 13.36
N TRP A 222 -19.20 1.30 13.03
CA TRP A 222 -18.35 2.32 12.44
C TRP A 222 -17.20 2.73 13.39
N PRO A 223 -15.94 2.85 12.92
CA PRO A 223 -14.80 3.20 13.75
C PRO A 223 -14.71 4.71 14.01
N ARG A 224 -15.52 5.21 14.96
CA ARG A 224 -15.68 6.64 15.25
C ARG A 224 -14.54 7.25 16.06
N SER A 225 -13.91 6.47 16.94
CA SER A 225 -12.81 6.93 17.79
C SER A 225 -11.49 6.25 17.45
N ALA A 226 -10.38 6.88 17.85
CA ALA A 226 -9.05 6.32 17.71
C ALA A 226 -8.90 4.95 18.41
N GLU A 227 -9.60 4.74 19.53
CA GLU A 227 -9.62 3.48 20.28
C GLU A 227 -10.30 2.38 19.45
N GLN A 228 -11.45 2.69 18.85
CA GLN A 228 -12.16 1.74 17.98
C GLN A 228 -11.34 1.41 16.74
N GLN A 229 -10.70 2.41 16.13
CA GLN A 229 -9.79 2.21 14.99
C GLN A 229 -8.63 1.29 15.38
N ARG A 230 -8.00 1.52 16.53
CA ARG A 230 -6.93 0.66 17.07
C ARG A 230 -7.40 -0.78 17.31
N VAL A 231 -8.64 -0.99 17.75
CA VAL A 231 -9.22 -2.34 17.89
C VAL A 231 -9.31 -3.04 16.52
N TYR A 232 -9.75 -2.34 15.48
CA TYR A 232 -9.82 -2.89 14.13
C TYR A 232 -8.45 -3.19 13.54
N VAL A 233 -7.49 -2.27 13.70
CA VAL A 233 -6.10 -2.45 13.28
C VAL A 233 -5.49 -3.66 14.00
N ARG A 234 -5.60 -3.74 15.33
CA ARG A 234 -5.12 -4.90 16.10
C ARG A 234 -5.71 -6.21 15.59
N LYS A 235 -6.99 -6.24 15.26
CA LYS A 235 -7.64 -7.44 14.71
C LYS A 235 -7.01 -7.88 13.39
N LEU A 236 -6.69 -6.93 12.51
CA LEU A 236 -6.05 -7.23 11.22
C LEU A 236 -4.59 -7.65 11.40
N VAL A 237 -3.83 -6.97 12.27
CA VAL A 237 -2.46 -7.38 12.65
C VAL A 237 -2.47 -8.83 13.12
N ASN A 238 -3.33 -9.17 14.08
CA ASN A 238 -3.49 -10.55 14.57
C ASN A 238 -3.89 -11.51 13.46
N SER A 239 -4.72 -11.07 12.49
CA SER A 239 -5.12 -11.91 11.36
C SER A 239 -3.95 -12.12 10.38
N ILE A 240 -3.01 -11.19 10.25
CA ILE A 240 -1.80 -11.32 9.43
C ILE A 240 -0.82 -12.27 10.11
N THR A 241 -0.58 -12.07 11.41
CA THR A 241 0.44 -12.78 12.19
C THR A 241 -0.01 -14.13 12.78
N ASP A 242 -1.30 -14.45 12.75
CA ASP A 242 -1.77 -15.81 13.05
C ASP A 242 -1.42 -16.76 11.91
N LEU A 243 -0.40 -17.59 12.14
CA LEU A 243 0.15 -18.57 11.19
C LEU A 243 -0.15 -20.02 11.61
N LYS A 244 -1.14 -20.24 12.49
CA LYS A 244 -1.46 -21.58 13.01
C LYS A 244 -2.11 -22.48 11.97
N SER A 245 -3.01 -21.93 11.14
CA SER A 245 -3.68 -22.68 10.07
C SER A 245 -4.17 -21.75 8.98
N PHE A 246 -3.57 -21.83 7.80
CA PHE A 246 -3.93 -21.04 6.64
C PHE A 246 -3.79 -21.89 5.37
N TYR A 247 -4.35 -21.40 4.26
CA TYR A 247 -4.52 -22.11 3.01
C TYR A 247 -3.20 -22.65 2.44
N GLU A 248 -2.17 -21.81 2.36
CA GLU A 248 -0.88 -22.19 1.79
C GLU A 248 -0.18 -23.25 2.64
N LEU A 249 -0.28 -23.20 3.97
CA LEU A 249 0.21 -24.24 4.88
C LEU A 249 -0.54 -25.56 4.67
N ARG A 250 -1.88 -25.55 4.69
CA ARG A 250 -2.69 -26.77 4.46
C ARG A 250 -2.40 -27.39 3.09
N LYS A 251 -2.16 -26.56 2.07
CA LYS A 251 -1.76 -27.00 0.72
C LYS A 251 -0.35 -27.61 0.70
N ALA A 252 0.58 -27.12 1.52
CA ALA A 252 1.90 -27.72 1.68
C ALA A 252 1.80 -29.09 2.37
N GLU A 253 1.02 -29.19 3.45
CA GLU A 253 0.76 -30.44 4.18
C GLU A 253 0.12 -31.50 3.27
N GLU A 254 -0.90 -31.14 2.49
CA GLU A 254 -1.54 -32.06 1.55
C GLU A 254 -0.55 -32.59 0.48
N ARG A 255 0.35 -31.73 0.00
CA ARG A 255 1.40 -32.13 -0.96
C ARG A 255 2.41 -33.07 -0.34
N ARG A 256 2.83 -32.81 0.90
CA ARG A 256 3.71 -33.70 1.65
C ARG A 256 3.07 -35.08 1.85
N ALA A 257 1.82 -35.13 2.31
CA ALA A 257 1.09 -36.37 2.49
C ALA A 257 1.00 -37.20 1.19
N LYS A 258 0.79 -36.54 0.04
CA LYS A 258 0.81 -37.20 -1.28
C LYS A 258 2.18 -37.77 -1.64
N LEU A 259 3.26 -37.03 -1.39
CA LEU A 259 4.63 -37.48 -1.67
C LEU A 259 5.06 -38.66 -0.78
N GLU A 260 4.68 -38.63 0.49
CA GLU A 260 4.90 -39.73 1.43
C GLU A 260 4.10 -40.99 1.01
N GLY A 261 2.85 -40.82 0.57
CA GLY A 261 2.04 -41.90 0.02
C GLY A 261 2.63 -42.55 -1.24
N VAL A 262 3.14 -41.75 -2.18
CA VAL A 262 3.80 -42.24 -3.40
C VAL A 262 5.12 -42.94 -3.07
N SER A 263 5.92 -42.40 -2.15
CA SER A 263 7.19 -43.02 -1.73
C SER A 263 6.96 -44.37 -1.05
N ARG A 264 5.90 -44.49 -0.25
CA ARG A 264 5.52 -45.75 0.41
C ARG A 264 5.00 -46.80 -0.58
N ALA A 265 4.31 -46.38 -1.64
CA ALA A 265 3.86 -47.27 -2.72
C ALA A 265 5.01 -47.71 -3.65
N GLN A 266 5.98 -46.84 -3.93
CA GLN A 266 7.19 -47.19 -4.70
C GLN A 266 8.19 -48.03 -3.89
N GLY A 267 8.28 -47.84 -2.57
CA GLY A 267 9.07 -48.70 -1.68
C GLY A 267 8.61 -50.16 -1.61
N GLN A 268 7.38 -50.46 -2.05
CA GLN A 268 6.88 -51.85 -2.18
C GLN A 268 7.13 -52.46 -3.57
N ASN A 269 7.41 -51.65 -4.60
CA ASN A 269 7.78 -52.11 -5.95
C ASN A 269 9.21 -51.67 -6.26
N GLY A 270 10.18 -52.43 -5.75
CA GLY A 270 11.61 -52.14 -5.90
C GLY A 270 12.03 -52.06 -7.36
N VAL A 271 12.30 -50.85 -7.84
CA VAL A 271 13.16 -50.60 -9.00
C VAL A 271 14.06 -49.42 -8.67
N SER A 272 15.29 -49.75 -8.26
CA SER A 272 16.42 -48.84 -8.10
C SER A 272 16.89 -48.34 -9.47
N GLY A 273 16.36 -47.20 -9.92
CA GLY A 273 16.88 -46.45 -11.06
C GLY A 273 18.02 -45.49 -10.66
N PRO A 274 19.06 -45.32 -11.49
CA PRO A 274 20.33 -44.73 -11.07
C PRO A 274 20.25 -43.21 -10.83
N SER A 275 20.88 -42.80 -9.73
CA SER A 275 21.11 -41.42 -9.30
C SER A 275 21.81 -40.58 -10.38
N SER A 276 21.09 -39.59 -10.94
CA SER A 276 21.66 -38.60 -11.85
C SER A 276 22.45 -37.55 -11.06
N ARG A 277 23.78 -37.75 -10.93
CA ARG A 277 24.72 -36.75 -10.44
C ARG A 277 24.75 -35.55 -11.39
N LYS A 278 24.17 -34.43 -10.96
CA LYS A 278 24.26 -33.13 -11.65
C LYS A 278 25.58 -32.47 -11.23
N ARG A 279 26.62 -32.55 -12.07
CA ARG A 279 27.85 -31.75 -11.91
C ARG A 279 27.50 -30.28 -12.12
N LYS A 280 27.61 -29.47 -11.07
CA LYS A 280 27.54 -28.01 -11.13
C LYS A 280 28.96 -27.46 -11.31
N ARG A 281 29.21 -26.79 -12.43
CA ARG A 281 30.35 -25.90 -12.65
C ARG A 281 29.88 -24.48 -12.33
N GLY A 282 30.64 -23.76 -11.51
CA GLY A 282 30.41 -22.34 -11.21
C GLY A 282 30.79 -22.03 -9.77
N ASP A 283 32.01 -21.53 -9.58
CA ASP A 283 32.57 -21.01 -8.33
C ASP A 283 31.87 -19.72 -7.88
N GLY A 284 31.81 -19.55 -6.55
CA GLY A 284 31.54 -18.29 -5.86
C GLY A 284 30.09 -18.14 -5.37
N GLU A 285 29.91 -18.01 -4.06
CA GLU A 285 28.65 -17.64 -3.36
C GLU A 285 27.63 -18.78 -3.07
N GLN A 286 28.09 -19.98 -2.67
CA GLN A 286 27.16 -21.07 -2.37
C GLN A 286 27.48 -21.94 -1.15
N GLU A 287 28.01 -21.35 -0.09
CA GLU A 287 28.25 -22.10 1.16
C GLU A 287 27.04 -22.10 2.12
N GLU A 288 26.17 -21.09 2.11
CA GLU A 288 25.00 -21.07 3.02
C GLU A 288 23.80 -21.92 2.51
N ASP A 289 23.58 -22.00 1.19
CA ASP A 289 22.49 -22.80 0.60
C ASP A 289 22.75 -24.32 0.65
N ALA A 290 24.00 -24.75 0.80
CA ALA A 290 24.37 -26.17 0.70
C ALA A 290 24.05 -26.99 1.97
N ALA A 291 24.02 -26.35 3.14
CA ALA A 291 23.66 -27.00 4.39
C ALA A 291 22.14 -27.22 4.53
N GLU A 292 21.34 -26.23 4.10
CA GLU A 292 19.87 -26.23 4.18
C GLU A 292 19.24 -27.26 3.21
N ASP A 293 19.84 -27.44 2.03
CA ASP A 293 19.35 -28.37 0.99
C ASP A 293 19.52 -29.87 1.35
N SER A 294 20.32 -30.19 2.38
CA SER A 294 20.56 -31.59 2.80
C SER A 294 19.40 -32.20 3.62
N ALA A 295 18.62 -31.35 4.31
CA ALA A 295 17.48 -31.78 5.13
C ALA A 295 16.15 -31.76 4.37
N ARG A 296 16.05 -31.03 3.24
CA ARG A 296 14.81 -30.91 2.47
C ARG A 296 14.51 -32.20 1.67
N PRO A 297 13.33 -32.82 1.85
CA PRO A 297 12.93 -33.97 1.04
C PRO A 297 12.84 -33.62 -0.45
N LYS A 298 13.28 -34.57 -1.30
CA LYS A 298 13.19 -34.42 -2.76
C LYS A 298 11.74 -34.28 -3.20
N GLY A 299 11.45 -33.26 -4.01
CA GLY A 299 10.11 -33.00 -4.57
C GLY A 299 9.26 -32.00 -3.77
N ILE A 300 9.76 -31.49 -2.64
CA ILE A 300 9.12 -30.40 -1.88
C ILE A 300 9.80 -29.08 -2.25
N SER A 301 9.00 -28.02 -2.47
CA SER A 301 9.53 -26.68 -2.76
C SER A 301 10.14 -26.04 -1.51
N LYS A 302 11.05 -25.06 -1.67
CA LYS A 302 11.66 -24.33 -0.53
C LYS A 302 10.57 -23.68 0.34
N THR A 303 9.59 -23.03 -0.27
CA THR A 303 8.45 -22.42 0.44
C THR A 303 7.68 -23.44 1.26
N ASP A 304 7.30 -24.58 0.68
CA ASP A 304 6.51 -25.60 1.40
C ASP A 304 7.29 -26.19 2.58
N TRP A 305 8.60 -26.38 2.39
CA TRP A 305 9.47 -26.86 3.44
C TRP A 305 9.50 -25.91 4.64
N ILE A 306 9.75 -24.61 4.40
CA ILE A 306 9.74 -23.57 5.44
C ILE A 306 8.38 -23.52 6.17
N LEU A 307 7.28 -23.68 5.44
CA LEU A 307 5.95 -23.66 6.04
C LEU A 307 5.71 -24.82 7.02
N MET A 308 6.27 -25.98 6.74
CA MET A 308 6.07 -27.20 7.53
C MET A 308 7.17 -27.46 8.56
N ASP A 309 8.28 -26.74 8.49
CA ASP A 309 9.39 -26.92 9.42
C ASP A 309 9.02 -26.35 10.80
N GLU A 310 9.13 -27.21 11.83
CA GLU A 310 8.87 -26.85 13.22
C GLU A 310 9.89 -25.82 13.75
N LYS A 311 11.08 -25.76 13.13
CA LYS A 311 12.13 -24.81 13.49
C LYS A 311 11.92 -23.43 12.86
N SER A 312 11.14 -23.33 11.79
CA SER A 312 10.91 -22.04 11.13
C SER A 312 10.11 -21.10 12.01
N THR A 313 10.64 -19.90 12.17
CA THR A 313 10.02 -18.82 12.93
C THR A 313 8.75 -18.31 12.22
N PRO A 314 7.83 -17.64 12.94
CA PRO A 314 6.67 -17.01 12.32
C PRO A 314 7.05 -16.02 11.21
N ALA A 315 8.13 -15.26 11.38
CA ALA A 315 8.61 -14.31 10.37
C ALA A 315 9.02 -15.03 9.08
N GLU A 316 9.83 -16.09 9.17
CA GLU A 316 10.26 -16.90 8.02
C GLU A 316 9.08 -17.55 7.30
N ARG A 317 8.09 -18.06 8.05
CA ARG A 317 6.88 -18.65 7.45
C ARG A 317 6.06 -17.63 6.69
N LEU A 318 5.91 -16.42 7.24
CA LEU A 318 5.19 -15.34 6.56
C LEU A 318 5.97 -14.91 5.32
N GLU A 319 7.28 -14.66 5.45
CA GLU A 319 8.19 -14.28 4.36
C GLU A 319 8.16 -15.31 3.22
N ALA A 320 8.16 -16.61 3.53
CA ALA A 320 8.10 -17.66 2.51
C ALA A 320 6.85 -17.57 1.61
N VAL A 321 5.75 -17.04 2.13
CA VAL A 321 4.49 -16.85 1.39
C VAL A 321 4.41 -15.49 0.72
N ILE A 322 4.87 -14.44 1.40
CA ILE A 322 4.75 -13.07 0.90
C ILE A 322 5.96 -12.60 0.09
N HIS A 323 7.03 -13.38 0.06
CA HIS A 323 8.29 -13.11 -0.62
C HIS A 323 8.90 -11.75 -0.24
N HIS A 324 8.69 -11.35 1.01
CA HIS A 324 9.11 -10.07 1.55
C HIS A 324 9.23 -10.17 3.07
N CYS A 325 10.35 -9.72 3.63
CA CYS A 325 10.49 -9.56 5.07
C CYS A 325 9.75 -8.28 5.48
N ILE A 326 8.60 -8.44 6.14
CA ILE A 326 7.75 -7.34 6.57
C ILE A 326 7.92 -7.11 8.08
N SER A 327 8.21 -5.87 8.46
CA SER A 327 8.36 -5.45 9.85
C SER A 327 7.01 -5.19 10.54
N ASP A 328 7.01 -5.17 11.87
CA ASP A 328 5.80 -4.89 12.66
C ASP A 328 5.16 -3.54 12.31
N VAL A 329 5.98 -2.50 12.13
CA VAL A 329 5.49 -1.17 11.74
C VAL A 329 4.88 -1.17 10.35
N GLU A 330 5.41 -1.95 9.42
CA GLU A 330 4.85 -2.09 8.07
C GLU A 330 3.53 -2.85 8.09
N ILE A 331 3.38 -3.89 8.92
CA ILE A 331 2.11 -4.58 9.14
C ILE A 331 1.06 -3.60 9.71
N GLU A 332 1.45 -2.76 10.66
CA GLU A 332 0.54 -1.77 11.23
C GLU A 332 0.16 -0.68 10.21
N LEU A 333 1.13 -0.12 9.47
CA LEU A 333 0.89 0.84 8.39
C LEU A 333 -0.03 0.27 7.32
N LEU A 334 0.19 -0.99 6.92
CA LEU A 334 -0.68 -1.70 5.99
C LEU A 334 -2.11 -1.81 6.52
N SER A 335 -2.24 -2.09 7.82
CA SER A 335 -3.53 -2.23 8.49
C SER A 335 -4.29 -0.91 8.56
N TRP A 336 -3.60 0.21 8.83
CA TRP A 336 -4.17 1.55 8.79
C TRP A 336 -4.60 1.97 7.39
N ARG A 337 -3.76 1.70 6.38
CA ARG A 337 -4.10 1.96 4.97
C ARG A 337 -5.34 1.18 4.55
N LEU A 338 -5.44 -0.09 4.94
CA LEU A 338 -6.60 -0.92 4.63
C LEU A 338 -7.85 -0.47 5.40
N LEU A 339 -7.71 0.01 6.64
CA LEU A 339 -8.80 0.60 7.42
C LEU A 339 -9.37 1.83 6.70
N ARG A 340 -8.52 2.77 6.30
CA ARG A 340 -8.94 3.96 5.52
C ARG A 340 -9.62 3.56 4.21
N ALA A 341 -9.06 2.62 3.47
CA ALA A 341 -9.68 2.16 2.24
C ALA A 341 -11.03 1.45 2.48
N ALA A 342 -11.16 0.71 3.58
CA ALA A 342 -12.40 0.02 3.93
C ALA A 342 -13.52 0.99 4.37
N THR A 343 -13.19 2.10 5.03
CA THR A 343 -14.19 3.13 5.37
C THR A 343 -14.68 3.87 4.13
N GLU A 344 -13.79 4.21 3.20
CA GLU A 344 -14.15 4.78 1.89
C GLU A 344 -15.01 3.78 1.09
N ALA A 345 -14.61 2.51 1.07
CA ALA A 345 -15.37 1.45 0.42
C ALA A 345 -16.74 1.23 1.07
N GLN A 346 -16.88 1.33 2.39
CA GLN A 346 -18.21 1.18 3.01
C GLN A 346 -19.19 2.28 2.60
N GLN A 347 -18.66 3.48 2.29
CA GLN A 347 -19.42 4.63 1.79
C GLN A 347 -19.66 4.59 0.28
N GLY A 348 -19.20 3.55 -0.41
CA GLY A 348 -19.43 3.37 -1.83
C GLY A 348 -18.29 3.84 -2.73
N PHE A 349 -17.21 4.43 -2.19
CA PHE A 349 -16.11 4.93 -3.02
C PHE A 349 -15.18 3.79 -3.43
N THR A 350 -14.90 3.67 -4.72
CA THR A 350 -14.01 2.61 -5.21
C THR A 350 -12.53 2.94 -5.02
N MET A 351 -12.17 4.21 -4.88
CA MET A 351 -10.79 4.70 -4.73
C MET A 351 -9.87 4.06 -5.78
N ARG A 352 -10.37 4.01 -7.03
CA ARG A 352 -9.66 3.42 -8.16
C ARG A 352 -9.90 4.21 -9.44
N PRO A 353 -8.83 4.53 -10.19
CA PRO A 353 -8.96 5.27 -11.43
C PRO A 353 -9.45 4.35 -12.56
N LEU A 354 -10.23 4.90 -13.49
CA LEU A 354 -10.80 4.12 -14.61
C LEU A 354 -9.75 3.51 -15.54
N TRP A 355 -8.60 4.17 -15.69
CA TRP A 355 -7.47 3.66 -16.47
C TRP A 355 -6.84 2.40 -15.87
N SER A 356 -7.13 2.07 -14.61
CA SER A 356 -6.71 0.78 -13.99
C SER A 356 -7.47 -0.44 -14.54
N GLY A 357 -8.45 -0.21 -15.42
CA GLY A 357 -9.23 -1.22 -16.10
C GLY A 357 -10.67 -1.35 -15.58
N SER A 358 -11.62 -1.51 -16.51
CA SER A 358 -13.05 -1.57 -16.19
C SER A 358 -13.43 -2.73 -15.27
N LYS A 359 -12.80 -3.91 -15.43
CA LYS A 359 -13.03 -5.07 -14.55
C LYS A 359 -12.62 -4.78 -13.11
N THR A 360 -11.51 -4.06 -12.94
CA THR A 360 -10.91 -3.73 -11.66
C THR A 360 -11.78 -2.74 -10.88
N VAL A 361 -12.37 -1.77 -11.57
CA VAL A 361 -13.28 -0.77 -10.99
C VAL A 361 -14.72 -1.30 -10.85
N ALA A 362 -15.11 -2.31 -11.63
CA ALA A 362 -16.42 -2.97 -11.55
C ALA A 362 -16.52 -4.00 -10.42
N THR A 363 -15.39 -4.46 -9.87
CA THR A 363 -15.38 -5.47 -8.82
C THR A 363 -15.70 -4.83 -7.47
N TRP A 364 -16.91 -5.08 -6.96
CA TRP A 364 -17.43 -4.52 -5.73
C TRP A 364 -18.23 -5.53 -4.92
N GLU A 365 -18.15 -5.48 -3.60
CA GLU A 365 -19.00 -6.22 -2.68
C GLU A 365 -19.79 -5.27 -1.78
N HIS A 366 -21.09 -5.52 -1.71
CA HIS A 366 -22.00 -4.82 -0.82
C HIS A 366 -21.97 -5.46 0.57
N PHE A 367 -21.86 -4.63 1.60
CA PHE A 367 -21.97 -5.02 3.00
C PHE A 367 -22.92 -4.07 3.69
N ASN A 368 -23.80 -4.58 4.56
CA ASN A 368 -24.78 -3.74 5.23
C ASN A 368 -24.09 -2.86 6.28
N THR A 369 -23.07 -3.38 6.97
CA THR A 369 -22.30 -2.65 7.98
C THR A 369 -20.79 -2.72 7.71
N PHE A 370 -20.05 -1.74 8.22
CA PHE A 370 -18.60 -1.70 8.22
C PHE A 370 -18.01 -2.95 8.88
N GLY A 371 -18.59 -3.37 10.01
CA GLY A 371 -18.14 -4.54 10.77
C GLY A 371 -18.23 -5.85 9.98
N GLU A 372 -19.24 -6.00 9.11
CA GLU A 372 -19.32 -7.13 8.17
C GLU A 372 -18.18 -7.09 7.15
N ARG A 373 -17.95 -5.92 6.52
CA ARG A 373 -16.85 -5.72 5.57
C ARG A 373 -15.50 -6.03 6.22
N TRP A 374 -15.24 -5.47 7.39
CA TRP A 374 -13.98 -5.68 8.11
C TRP A 374 -13.79 -7.13 8.55
N ARG A 375 -14.87 -7.80 8.99
CA ARG A 375 -14.83 -9.23 9.32
C ARG A 375 -14.46 -10.08 8.10
N ALA A 376 -15.00 -9.77 6.92
CA ALA A 376 -14.65 -10.47 5.69
C ALA A 376 -13.18 -10.25 5.31
N ILE A 377 -12.69 -9.01 5.41
CA ILE A 377 -11.28 -8.65 5.20
C ILE A 377 -10.36 -9.48 6.11
N CYS A 378 -10.62 -9.46 7.43
CA CYS A 378 -9.81 -10.19 8.40
C CYS A 378 -9.88 -11.70 8.18
N ALA A 379 -11.06 -12.28 7.96
CA ALA A 379 -11.24 -13.72 7.78
C ALA A 379 -10.47 -14.23 6.56
N ASN A 380 -10.50 -13.48 5.46
CA ASN A 380 -9.78 -13.84 4.24
C ASN A 380 -8.25 -13.69 4.40
N VAL A 381 -7.75 -12.67 5.10
CA VAL A 381 -6.32 -12.50 5.39
C VAL A 381 -5.81 -13.57 6.36
N LEU A 382 -6.62 -13.92 7.36
CA LEU A 382 -6.34 -15.01 8.29
C LEU A 382 -6.17 -16.32 7.54
N ASP A 383 -7.07 -16.59 6.60
CA ASP A 383 -7.10 -17.86 5.88
C ASP A 383 -6.10 -17.92 4.70
N CYS A 384 -5.76 -16.82 4.04
CA CYS A 384 -5.00 -16.85 2.79
C CYS A 384 -3.94 -15.74 2.76
N LYS A 385 -2.69 -16.11 3.03
CA LYS A 385 -1.59 -15.15 3.25
C LYS A 385 -1.03 -14.56 1.96
N ILE A 386 -1.30 -15.18 0.80
CA ILE A 386 -0.98 -14.56 -0.50
C ILE A 386 -1.75 -13.25 -0.75
N ILE A 387 -2.82 -12.99 0.03
CA ILE A 387 -3.48 -11.69 0.02
C ILE A 387 -2.56 -10.62 0.59
N VAL A 388 -1.82 -10.91 1.66
CA VAL A 388 -0.85 -10.00 2.27
C VAL A 388 0.25 -9.64 1.26
N HIS A 389 0.79 -10.62 0.55
CA HIS A 389 1.70 -10.39 -0.59
C HIS A 389 1.15 -9.43 -1.64
N SER A 390 -0.17 -9.46 -1.86
CA SER A 390 -0.79 -8.57 -2.82
C SER A 390 -0.92 -7.16 -2.24
N LEU A 391 -1.27 -7.06 -0.95
CA LEU A 391 -1.40 -5.80 -0.23
C LEU A 391 -0.07 -5.04 -0.07
N THR A 392 1.07 -5.74 -0.07
CA THR A 392 2.41 -5.10 -0.11
C THR A 392 2.76 -4.50 -1.48
N ARG A 393 1.94 -4.70 -2.50
CA ARG A 393 2.12 -4.11 -3.84
C ARG A 393 1.21 -2.90 -4.03
N ALA A 394 1.68 -1.93 -4.81
CA ALA A 394 0.92 -0.73 -5.16
C ALA A 394 -0.50 -1.08 -5.69
N ASP A 395 -1.47 -0.22 -5.37
CA ASP A 395 -2.87 -0.24 -5.80
C ASP A 395 -3.76 -1.36 -5.24
N TRP A 396 -3.26 -2.38 -4.55
CA TRP A 396 -4.10 -3.51 -4.11
C TRP A 396 -5.02 -3.21 -2.93
N VAL A 397 -4.69 -2.23 -2.10
CA VAL A 397 -5.41 -1.90 -0.87
C VAL A 397 -6.89 -1.58 -1.14
N CYS A 398 -7.16 -0.61 -2.03
CA CYS A 398 -8.53 -0.21 -2.39
C CYS A 398 -9.31 -1.35 -3.08
N LYS A 399 -8.62 -2.16 -3.89
CA LYS A 399 -9.21 -3.34 -4.56
C LYS A 399 -9.78 -4.30 -3.53
N TYR A 400 -8.94 -4.63 -2.56
CA TYR A 400 -9.24 -5.65 -1.59
C TYR A 400 -10.26 -5.16 -0.57
N ALA A 401 -10.18 -3.89 -0.16
CA ALA A 401 -11.18 -3.24 0.68
C ALA A 401 -12.58 -3.23 0.04
N GLY A 402 -12.66 -2.99 -1.28
CA GLY A 402 -13.90 -2.94 -2.02
C GLY A 402 -14.57 -4.29 -2.25
N ALA A 403 -13.78 -5.37 -2.42
CA ALA A 403 -14.28 -6.69 -2.78
C ALA A 403 -13.44 -7.85 -2.21
N PRO A 404 -13.37 -8.01 -0.88
CA PRO A 404 -12.45 -8.95 -0.24
C PRO A 404 -12.65 -10.40 -0.68
N ALA A 405 -13.88 -10.89 -0.81
CA ALA A 405 -14.13 -12.30 -1.15
C ALA A 405 -13.84 -12.62 -2.62
N LYS A 406 -14.20 -11.71 -3.55
CA LYS A 406 -13.91 -11.81 -4.99
C LYS A 406 -12.41 -11.78 -5.25
N GLU A 407 -11.67 -10.92 -4.56
CA GLU A 407 -10.21 -10.87 -4.69
C GLU A 407 -9.55 -12.16 -4.17
N ARG A 408 -9.99 -12.69 -3.02
CA ARG A 408 -9.57 -14.02 -2.57
C ARG A 408 -9.88 -15.10 -3.61
N GLY A 409 -11.12 -15.14 -4.11
CA GLY A 409 -11.54 -16.10 -5.12
C GLY A 409 -10.71 -16.00 -6.42
N GLY A 410 -10.40 -14.79 -6.85
CA GLY A 410 -9.52 -14.53 -8.00
C GLY A 410 -8.10 -15.03 -7.77
N LYS A 411 -7.55 -14.85 -6.56
CA LYS A 411 -6.22 -15.38 -6.21
C LYS A 411 -6.17 -16.90 -6.22
N LEU A 412 -7.16 -17.56 -5.61
CA LEU A 412 -7.26 -19.02 -5.62
C LEU A 412 -7.45 -19.57 -7.03
N SER A 413 -8.28 -18.91 -7.85
CA SER A 413 -8.44 -19.30 -9.26
C SER A 413 -7.15 -19.14 -10.06
N ASN A 414 -6.40 -18.06 -9.83
CA ASN A 414 -5.10 -17.84 -10.48
C ASN A 414 -4.06 -18.87 -10.04
N ASP A 415 -4.05 -19.24 -8.76
CA ASP A 415 -3.18 -20.30 -8.23
C ASP A 415 -3.46 -21.66 -8.92
N LEU A 416 -4.73 -22.02 -9.10
CA LEU A 416 -5.11 -23.23 -9.86
C LEU A 416 -4.65 -23.18 -11.33
N LEU A 417 -4.83 -22.04 -12.00
CA LEU A 417 -4.40 -21.87 -13.39
C LEU A 417 -2.87 -21.92 -13.53
N ASN A 418 -2.14 -21.29 -12.60
CA ASN A 418 -0.70 -21.35 -12.54
C ASN A 418 -0.23 -22.79 -12.30
N GLY A 419 -0.85 -23.52 -11.37
CA GLY A 419 -0.53 -24.92 -11.12
C GLY A 419 -0.71 -25.81 -12.36
N ARG A 420 -1.79 -25.61 -13.13
CA ARG A 420 -1.98 -26.34 -14.41
C ARG A 420 -0.90 -25.98 -15.43
N ARG A 421 -0.59 -24.70 -15.57
CA ARG A 421 0.47 -24.22 -16.48
C ARG A 421 1.83 -24.79 -16.08
N ASP A 422 2.13 -24.86 -14.80
CA ASP A 422 3.41 -25.35 -14.31
C ASP A 422 3.59 -26.85 -14.55
N ILE A 423 2.51 -27.65 -14.40
CA ILE A 423 2.49 -29.06 -14.80
C ILE A 423 2.72 -29.19 -16.32
N GLN A 424 2.01 -28.42 -17.14
CA GLN A 424 2.20 -28.44 -18.61
C GLN A 424 3.63 -28.08 -19.00
N ASN A 425 4.19 -27.04 -18.38
CA ASN A 425 5.57 -26.63 -18.59
C ASN A 425 6.56 -27.71 -18.14
N GLN A 426 6.28 -28.39 -17.03
CA GLN A 426 7.13 -29.46 -16.53
C GLN A 426 7.14 -30.66 -17.49
N VAL A 427 5.97 -31.14 -17.89
CA VAL A 427 5.82 -32.21 -18.89
C VAL A 427 6.51 -31.82 -20.20
N GLY A 428 6.31 -30.59 -20.67
CA GLY A 428 6.96 -30.08 -21.88
C GLY A 428 8.49 -30.10 -21.76
N ARG A 429 9.04 -29.64 -20.64
CA ARG A 429 10.50 -29.68 -20.38
C ARG A 429 11.03 -31.11 -20.33
N ASP A 430 10.30 -32.03 -19.71
CA ASP A 430 10.73 -33.43 -19.59
C ASP A 430 10.73 -34.14 -20.95
N VAL A 431 9.71 -33.90 -21.78
CA VAL A 431 9.66 -34.42 -23.15
C VAL A 431 10.79 -33.85 -24.01
N ILE A 432 11.02 -32.53 -23.95
CA ILE A 432 12.12 -31.90 -24.69
C ILE A 432 13.45 -32.51 -24.24
N LYS A 433 13.67 -32.64 -22.94
CA LYS A 433 14.90 -33.22 -22.40
C LYS A 433 15.10 -34.67 -22.84
N GLU A 434 14.06 -35.49 -22.75
CA GLU A 434 14.09 -36.90 -23.19
C GLU A 434 14.42 -36.98 -24.69
N LYS A 435 13.69 -36.24 -25.52
CA LYS A 435 13.85 -36.27 -26.98
C LYS A 435 15.20 -35.71 -27.43
N THR A 436 15.68 -34.63 -26.84
CA THR A 436 17.01 -34.09 -27.12
C THR A 436 18.11 -35.04 -26.64
N SER A 437 17.95 -35.70 -25.47
CA SER A 437 18.93 -36.69 -24.99
C SER A 437 19.02 -37.94 -25.87
N ARG A 438 17.91 -38.33 -26.50
CA ARG A 438 17.86 -39.40 -27.50
C ARG A 438 18.31 -38.95 -28.89
N GLN A 439 18.70 -37.67 -29.05
CA GLN A 439 19.01 -37.05 -30.34
C GLN A 439 17.85 -37.12 -31.35
N ASP A 440 16.62 -37.33 -30.87
CA ASP A 440 15.41 -37.28 -31.69
C ASP A 440 15.08 -35.84 -32.09
N TRP A 441 15.37 -34.87 -31.21
CA TRP A 441 15.13 -33.44 -31.41
C TRP A 441 16.39 -32.59 -31.24
N THR A 442 16.43 -31.46 -31.93
CA THR A 442 17.44 -30.40 -31.79
C THR A 442 16.76 -29.07 -31.48
N THR A 443 17.37 -28.26 -30.61
CA THR A 443 16.85 -26.94 -30.20
C THR A 443 17.79 -25.84 -30.70
N SER A 444 17.24 -24.79 -31.29
CA SER A 444 17.98 -23.63 -31.81
C SER A 444 17.79 -22.37 -30.96
N GLU A 445 18.68 -21.39 -31.14
CA GLU A 445 18.59 -20.07 -30.50
C GLU A 445 17.37 -19.24 -30.95
N ASP A 446 16.75 -19.61 -32.07
CA ASP A 446 15.53 -18.98 -32.59
C ASP A 446 14.24 -19.56 -31.99
N PHE A 447 14.36 -20.30 -30.88
CA PHE A 447 13.27 -21.03 -30.22
C PHE A 447 12.59 -22.07 -31.13
N GLU A 448 13.29 -22.58 -32.15
CA GLU A 448 12.78 -23.70 -32.97
C GLU A 448 13.28 -25.03 -32.41
N ILE A 449 12.36 -25.99 -32.32
CA ILE A 449 12.63 -27.41 -32.07
C ILE A 449 12.42 -28.14 -33.39
N ARG A 450 13.44 -28.87 -33.83
CA ARG A 450 13.41 -29.69 -35.06
C ARG A 450 13.64 -31.15 -34.72
N ASP A 451 13.05 -32.05 -35.51
CA ASP A 451 13.33 -33.48 -35.41
C ASP A 451 14.70 -33.82 -36.01
N LYS A 452 15.13 -35.08 -35.85
CA LYS A 452 16.38 -35.62 -36.38
C LYS A 452 16.51 -35.56 -37.90
N ASN A 453 15.39 -35.42 -38.62
CA ASN A 453 15.35 -35.27 -40.07
C ASN A 453 15.33 -33.78 -40.49
N GLY A 454 15.41 -32.84 -39.53
CA GLY A 454 15.36 -31.40 -39.77
C GLY A 454 13.94 -30.81 -39.87
N GLY A 455 12.90 -31.63 -39.70
CA GLY A 455 11.50 -31.21 -39.73
C GLY A 455 11.14 -30.35 -38.52
N LEU A 456 10.36 -29.28 -38.73
CA LEU A 456 9.97 -28.37 -37.66
C LEU A 456 8.91 -29.03 -36.75
N VAL A 457 9.23 -29.17 -35.47
CA VAL A 457 8.33 -29.72 -34.44
C VAL A 457 7.60 -28.60 -33.71
N LEU A 458 8.33 -27.55 -33.32
CA LEU A 458 7.78 -26.40 -32.60
C LEU A 458 8.54 -25.13 -32.96
N LYS A 459 7.83 -24.03 -33.12
CA LYS A 459 8.41 -22.69 -33.30
C LYS A 459 7.95 -21.75 -32.19
N GLY A 460 8.88 -21.33 -31.35
CA GLY A 460 8.64 -20.41 -30.25
C GLY A 460 8.54 -18.96 -30.71
N GLY A 461 7.31 -18.46 -30.90
CA GLY A 461 7.04 -17.07 -31.25
C GLY A 461 7.36 -16.69 -32.70
N HIS A 462 6.97 -15.48 -33.10
CA HIS A 462 7.16 -14.99 -34.47
C HIS A 462 8.53 -14.33 -34.73
N LEU A 463 9.27 -14.01 -33.66
CA LEU A 463 10.55 -13.28 -33.69
C LEU A 463 11.53 -13.96 -32.74
N GLY A 464 12.70 -14.35 -33.23
CA GLY A 464 13.82 -14.84 -32.42
C GLY A 464 14.39 -13.75 -31.52
N ASP A 465 15.08 -14.15 -30.44
CA ASP A 465 15.52 -13.23 -29.38
C ASP A 465 16.39 -12.08 -29.92
N ARG A 466 17.32 -12.40 -30.82
CA ARG A 466 18.18 -11.41 -31.49
C ARG A 466 17.38 -10.32 -32.21
N LYS A 467 16.33 -10.70 -32.95
CA LYS A 467 15.51 -9.75 -33.71
C LYS A 467 14.63 -8.91 -32.78
N ARG A 468 14.17 -9.47 -31.65
CA ARG A 468 13.48 -8.70 -30.60
C ARG A 468 14.40 -7.66 -29.97
N ARG A 469 15.65 -8.03 -29.64
CA ARG A 469 16.66 -7.10 -29.12
C ARG A 469 16.95 -5.97 -30.10
N GLN A 470 17.08 -6.27 -31.38
CA GLN A 470 17.28 -5.27 -32.42
C GLN A 470 16.10 -4.30 -32.55
N LEU A 471 14.85 -4.79 -32.48
CA LEU A 471 13.66 -3.94 -32.49
C LEU A 471 13.53 -3.07 -31.23
N ALA A 472 14.08 -3.51 -30.11
CA ALA A 472 14.06 -2.76 -28.84
C ALA A 472 15.07 -1.59 -28.83
N VAL A 473 16.11 -1.63 -29.67
CA VAL A 473 17.04 -0.50 -29.82
C VAL A 473 16.34 0.61 -30.61
N ARG A 474 16.02 1.72 -29.94
CA ARG A 474 15.67 2.96 -30.65
C ARG A 474 16.87 3.35 -31.49
N GLY A 475 16.73 3.24 -32.82
CA GLY A 475 17.76 3.73 -33.72
C GLY A 475 17.99 5.21 -33.46
N GLN A 476 19.20 5.58 -33.02
CA GLN A 476 19.67 6.95 -33.15
C GLN A 476 19.80 7.19 -34.66
N GLN A 477 18.76 7.76 -35.26
CA GLN A 477 18.94 8.39 -36.56
C GLN A 477 19.94 9.52 -36.33
N SER A 478 21.16 9.32 -36.83
CA SER A 478 22.15 10.36 -37.06
C SER A 478 21.52 11.42 -37.95
N GLY A 479 20.92 12.42 -37.33
CA GLY A 479 20.62 13.69 -37.99
C GLY A 479 21.96 14.33 -38.33
N ASN A 480 22.35 14.23 -39.60
CA ASN A 480 23.31 15.18 -40.16
C ASN A 480 22.62 16.56 -40.16
N PRO A 481 23.33 17.62 -39.76
CA PRO A 481 22.79 18.99 -39.65
C PRO A 481 22.32 19.55 -40.98
#